data_AF-W4RZI8-F1
#
_entry.id   AF-W4RZI8-F1
#
_cell.length_a   1.000
_cell.length_b   1.000
_cell.length_c   1.000
_cell.angle_alpha   90.00
_cell.angle_beta   90.00
_cell.angle_gamma   90.00
#
_symmetry.space_group_name_H-M   'P 1'
#
loop_
_entity.id
_entity.type
_entity.pdbx_description
1 polymer ?
#
loop_
_entity_poly.entity_id
_entity_poly.type
_entity_poly.pdbx_seq_one_letter_code
_entity_poly.pdbx_strand_id
1 'polypeptide(L)'
;MADAATAQRAAAIADGLLHSGHVDGKPLARERLHVTLHHLGDYAGGLPPSLVSRASQAAERVMLDAFEVEFDRVGTFGGRRSQLPCVLRGEDKVRGLYELQGALGRQLAHAGIAGDAQYTPHMTLLYCNQSLPQRRCDALAWTVREFALVRSFLGQSRYQIEGQWALR
;
A
#
# COMPACT_ATOMS: atom_id res chain seq x y z
N MET A 1 2.29 6.26 2.45
CA MET A 1 3.39 6.01 1.50
C MET A 1 4.57 5.45 2.27
N ALA A 2 5.47 4.69 1.66
CA ALA A 2 6.74 4.36 2.31
C ALA A 2 7.61 5.63 2.40
N ASP A 3 8.30 5.85 3.52
CA ASP A 3 9.33 6.89 3.62
C ASP A 3 10.52 6.56 2.69
N ALA A 4 11.41 7.53 2.48
CA ALA A 4 12.52 7.37 1.53
C ALA A 4 13.44 6.18 1.86
N ALA A 5 13.75 5.96 3.14
CA ALA A 5 14.64 4.88 3.57
C ALA A 5 13.97 3.50 3.38
N THR A 6 12.69 3.41 3.72
CA THR A 6 11.86 2.21 3.55
C THR A 6 11.65 1.89 2.07
N ALA A 7 11.34 2.89 1.24
CA ALA A 7 11.21 2.74 -0.20
C ALA A 7 12.52 2.29 -0.86
N GLN A 8 13.68 2.78 -0.39
CA GLN A 8 14.98 2.33 -0.86
C GLN A 8 15.24 0.85 -0.50
N ARG A 9 14.96 0.44 0.74
CA ARG A 9 15.11 -0.97 1.15
C ARG A 9 14.15 -1.89 0.40
N ALA A 10 12.90 -1.49 0.23
CA ALA A 10 11.91 -2.24 -0.55
C ALA A 10 12.32 -2.39 -2.03
N ALA A 11 12.86 -1.34 -2.64
CA ALA A 11 13.40 -1.40 -4.00
C ALA A 11 14.59 -2.37 -4.09
N ALA A 12 15.49 -2.36 -3.10
CA ALA A 12 16.61 -3.31 -3.05
C ALA A 12 16.15 -4.79 -2.98
N ILE A 13 15.05 -5.06 -2.27
CA ILE A 13 14.44 -6.41 -2.26
C ILE A 13 13.91 -6.76 -3.67
N ALA A 14 13.22 -5.83 -4.33
CA ALA A 14 12.73 -6.03 -5.69
C ALA A 14 13.87 -6.31 -6.67
N ASP A 15 14.94 -5.51 -6.59
CA ASP A 15 16.15 -5.68 -7.40
C ASP A 15 16.79 -7.05 -7.12
N GLY A 16 16.91 -7.46 -5.86
CA GLY A 16 17.46 -8.77 -5.49
C GLY A 16 16.69 -9.94 -6.13
N LEU A 17 15.36 -9.86 -6.19
CA LEU A 17 14.51 -10.89 -6.82
C LEU A 17 14.72 -10.98 -8.33
N LEU A 18 14.91 -9.83 -8.99
CA LEU A 18 15.18 -9.75 -10.43
C LEU A 18 16.59 -10.30 -10.73
N HIS A 19 17.61 -9.86 -9.98
CA HIS A 19 19.00 -10.29 -10.21
C HIS A 19 19.21 -11.79 -9.95
N SER A 20 18.47 -12.38 -8.99
CA SER A 20 18.57 -13.81 -8.71
C SER A 20 17.76 -14.68 -9.68
N GLY A 21 17.04 -14.10 -10.64
CA GLY A 21 16.18 -14.83 -11.57
C GLY A 21 14.96 -15.49 -10.92
N HIS A 22 14.55 -15.05 -9.72
CA HIS A 22 13.34 -15.60 -9.07
C HIS A 22 12.07 -15.12 -9.78
N VAL A 23 12.09 -13.91 -10.33
CA VAL A 23 10.99 -13.29 -11.08
C VAL A 23 11.56 -12.42 -12.19
N ASP A 24 10.79 -12.28 -13.27
CA ASP A 24 11.02 -11.32 -14.35
C ASP A 24 9.86 -10.36 -14.39
N GLY A 25 10.14 -9.06 -14.45
CA GLY A 25 9.08 -8.07 -14.34
C GLY A 25 9.57 -6.63 -14.30
N LYS A 26 8.61 -5.72 -14.08
CA LYS A 26 8.87 -4.30 -13.98
C LYS A 26 8.72 -3.84 -12.53
N PRO A 27 9.79 -3.37 -11.88
CA PRO A 27 9.71 -2.81 -10.54
C PRO A 27 8.85 -1.54 -10.52
N LEU A 28 8.15 -1.33 -9.41
CA LEU A 28 7.52 -0.06 -9.14
C LEU A 28 8.60 0.98 -8.83
N ALA A 29 8.31 2.21 -9.27
CA ALA A 29 9.11 3.36 -8.94
C ALA A 29 8.99 3.66 -7.43
N ARG A 30 10.05 4.15 -6.78
CA ARG A 30 10.16 4.23 -5.31
C ARG A 30 9.06 5.10 -4.69
N GLU A 31 8.71 6.19 -5.37
CA GLU A 31 7.62 7.10 -5.00
C GLU A 31 6.23 6.45 -5.07
N ARG A 32 6.10 5.26 -5.66
CA ARG A 32 4.85 4.49 -5.70
C ARG A 32 4.82 3.35 -4.70
N LEU A 33 5.86 3.12 -3.91
CA LEU A 33 5.85 2.06 -2.90
C LEU A 33 4.97 2.47 -1.71
N HIS A 34 3.91 1.69 -1.48
CA HIS A 34 2.94 1.94 -0.43
C HIS A 34 2.24 0.66 0.00
N VAL A 35 1.61 0.72 1.17
CA VAL A 35 0.61 -0.24 1.62
C VAL A 35 -0.75 0.46 1.50
N THR A 36 -1.64 -0.09 0.69
CA THR A 36 -3.01 0.43 0.57
C THR A 36 -3.78 0.13 1.85
N LEU A 37 -4.57 1.10 2.34
CA LEU A 37 -5.51 0.90 3.46
C LEU A 37 -6.93 0.66 2.94
N HIS A 38 -7.41 1.56 2.09
CA HIS A 38 -8.66 1.43 1.35
C HIS A 38 -8.50 1.95 -0.07
N HIS A 39 -9.10 1.27 -1.04
CA HIS A 39 -9.35 1.79 -2.37
C HIS A 39 -10.70 2.53 -2.38
N LEU A 40 -10.69 3.81 -2.74
CA LEU A 40 -11.90 4.66 -2.73
C LEU A 40 -12.62 4.71 -4.09
N GLY A 41 -12.22 3.88 -5.05
CA GLY A 41 -12.87 3.76 -6.37
C GLY A 41 -12.05 4.31 -7.54
N ASP A 42 -12.46 3.91 -8.74
CA ASP A 42 -11.94 4.38 -10.03
C ASP A 42 -12.97 5.29 -10.72
N TYR A 43 -12.54 6.47 -11.15
CA TYR A 43 -13.45 7.51 -11.67
C TYR A 43 -13.07 7.95 -13.09
N ALA A 44 -13.54 7.20 -14.09
CA ALA A 44 -13.24 7.47 -15.51
C ALA A 44 -13.76 8.84 -16.00
N GLY A 45 -14.86 9.35 -15.41
CA GLY A 45 -15.45 10.65 -15.73
C GLY A 45 -14.88 11.84 -14.93
N GLY A 46 -13.80 11.62 -14.18
CA GLY A 46 -13.24 12.61 -13.26
C GLY A 46 -13.69 12.38 -11.82
N LEU A 47 -12.83 12.81 -10.89
CA LEU A 47 -13.02 12.60 -9.46
C LEU A 47 -14.20 13.45 -8.93
N PRO A 48 -15.14 12.88 -8.16
CA PRO A 48 -16.24 13.65 -7.60
C PRO A 48 -15.72 14.83 -6.75
N PRO A 49 -16.23 16.06 -6.94
CA PRO A 49 -15.65 17.25 -6.31
C PRO A 49 -15.52 17.18 -4.79
N SER A 50 -16.44 16.48 -4.12
CA SER A 50 -16.46 16.34 -2.66
C SER A 50 -15.75 15.10 -2.12
N LEU A 51 -15.26 14.19 -2.96
CA LEU A 51 -14.66 12.94 -2.48
C LEU A 51 -13.38 13.21 -1.70
N VAL A 52 -12.48 14.04 -2.25
CA VAL A 52 -11.22 14.39 -1.56
C VAL A 52 -11.52 15.06 -0.23
N SER A 53 -12.38 16.08 -0.20
CA SER A 53 -12.68 16.80 1.04
C SER A 53 -13.32 15.92 2.11
N ARG A 54 -14.27 15.04 1.73
CA ARG A 54 -14.88 14.08 2.68
C ARG A 54 -13.88 13.04 3.17
N ALA A 55 -13.04 12.49 2.30
CA ALA A 55 -12.01 11.54 2.68
C ALA A 55 -10.96 12.18 3.59
N SER A 56 -10.57 13.42 3.32
CA SER A 56 -9.65 14.18 4.18
C SER A 56 -10.24 14.44 5.58
N GLN A 57 -11.51 14.86 5.66
CA GLN A 57 -12.18 15.04 6.96
C GLN A 57 -12.31 13.74 7.76
N ALA A 58 -12.50 12.60 7.08
CA ALA A 58 -12.49 11.29 7.73
C ALA A 58 -11.09 10.95 8.26
N ALA A 59 -10.05 11.20 7.46
CA ALA A 59 -8.67 10.95 7.84
C ALA A 59 -8.22 11.80 9.06
N GLU A 60 -8.60 13.08 9.12
CA GLU A 60 -8.30 13.97 10.26
C GLU A 60 -8.83 13.47 11.61
N ARG A 61 -9.87 12.61 11.60
CA ARG A 61 -10.49 12.07 12.81
C ARG A 61 -9.82 10.78 13.30
N VAL A 62 -8.86 10.24 12.56
CA VAL A 62 -8.14 9.02 12.96
C VAL A 62 -7.16 9.35 14.08
N MET A 63 -7.41 8.77 15.26
CA MET A 63 -6.59 8.94 16.45
C MET A 63 -5.92 7.61 16.81
N LEU A 64 -4.78 7.32 16.18
CA LEU A 64 -3.98 6.11 16.44
C LEU A 64 -2.54 6.53 16.70
N ASP A 65 -1.86 5.85 17.62
CA ASP A 65 -0.45 6.09 17.89
C ASP A 65 0.41 5.48 16.78
N ALA A 66 1.62 6.02 16.57
CA ALA A 66 2.59 5.44 15.67
C ALA A 66 2.93 4.00 16.09
N PHE A 67 3.10 3.11 15.13
CA PHE A 67 3.32 1.69 15.37
C PHE A 67 4.40 1.11 14.46
N GLU A 68 5.06 0.05 14.91
CA GLU A 68 6.00 -0.68 14.08
C GLU A 68 5.28 -1.67 13.16
N VAL A 69 5.82 -1.85 11.97
CA VAL A 69 5.38 -2.87 11.03
C VAL A 69 6.58 -3.63 10.49
N GLU A 70 6.39 -4.92 10.23
CA GLU A 70 7.39 -5.77 9.58
C GLU A 70 6.75 -6.65 8.51
N PHE A 71 7.39 -6.69 7.34
CA PHE A 71 7.08 -7.60 6.25
C PHE A 71 8.28 -8.52 6.02
N ASP A 72 8.10 -9.83 6.23
CA ASP A 72 9.17 -10.84 6.21
C ASP A 72 8.98 -11.91 5.13
N ARG A 73 7.96 -11.74 4.28
CA ARG A 73 7.61 -12.69 3.22
C ARG A 73 7.41 -11.98 1.89
N VAL A 74 7.81 -12.66 0.83
CA VAL A 74 7.58 -12.22 -0.55
C VAL A 74 6.92 -13.33 -1.37
N GLY A 75 6.06 -12.94 -2.30
CA GLY A 75 5.39 -13.84 -3.22
C GLY A 75 4.40 -13.12 -4.11
N THR A 76 3.81 -13.82 -5.07
CA THR A 76 2.75 -13.25 -5.91
C THR A 76 1.37 -13.33 -5.24
N PHE A 77 0.52 -12.33 -5.49
CA PHE A 77 -0.83 -12.24 -4.93
C PHE A 77 -1.90 -12.03 -6.01
N GLY A 78 -2.73 -13.04 -6.27
CA GLY A 78 -3.82 -12.93 -7.26
C GLY A 78 -3.37 -12.41 -8.63
N GLY A 79 -4.29 -11.79 -9.39
CA GLY A 79 -3.96 -11.07 -10.63
C GLY A 79 -4.01 -11.90 -11.92
N ARG A 80 -3.73 -11.22 -13.05
CA ARG A 80 -3.65 -11.84 -14.37
C ARG A 80 -2.24 -12.41 -14.58
N ARG A 81 -2.12 -13.58 -15.22
CA ARG A 81 -0.85 -14.29 -15.43
C ARG A 81 0.29 -13.43 -15.99
N SER A 82 0.01 -12.47 -16.87
CA SER A 82 1.01 -11.58 -17.47
C SER A 82 1.33 -10.32 -16.65
N GLN A 83 0.67 -10.11 -15.52
CA GLN A 83 0.79 -8.91 -14.69
C GLN A 83 0.50 -9.25 -13.22
N LEU A 84 1.16 -10.29 -12.70
CA LEU A 84 1.01 -10.73 -11.31
C LEU A 84 1.76 -9.76 -10.41
N PRO A 85 1.11 -9.17 -9.39
CA PRO A 85 1.82 -8.36 -8.41
C PRO A 85 2.66 -9.29 -7.54
N CYS A 86 3.96 -9.02 -7.50
CA CYS A 86 4.87 -9.58 -6.51
C CYS A 86 4.92 -8.61 -5.32
N VAL A 87 4.57 -9.11 -4.15
CA VAL A 87 4.26 -8.30 -2.98
C VAL A 87 5.05 -8.75 -1.75
N LEU A 88 5.34 -7.81 -0.86
CA LEU A 88 5.72 -8.09 0.52
C LEU A 88 4.48 -8.33 1.38
N ARG A 89 4.55 -9.31 2.28
CA ARG A 89 3.55 -9.64 3.31
C ARG A 89 4.23 -9.86 4.66
N GLY A 90 3.46 -9.69 5.73
CA GLY A 90 3.84 -10.07 7.09
C GLY A 90 2.74 -10.90 7.74
N GLU A 91 3.04 -11.45 8.91
CA GLU A 91 2.08 -12.19 9.75
C GLU A 91 1.65 -11.34 10.94
N ASP A 92 2.10 -11.64 12.16
CA ASP A 92 1.60 -10.96 13.36
C ASP A 92 2.05 -9.49 13.47
N LYS A 93 3.23 -9.17 12.93
CA LYS A 93 3.82 -7.83 12.98
C LYS A 93 3.21 -6.82 12.00
N VAL A 94 2.10 -7.17 11.32
CA VAL A 94 1.29 -6.21 10.54
C VAL A 94 0.01 -5.78 11.25
N ARG A 95 -0.20 -6.18 12.51
CA ARG A 95 -1.43 -5.88 13.28
C ARG A 95 -1.78 -4.38 13.32
N GLY A 96 -0.79 -3.50 13.48
CA GLY A 96 -1.04 -2.05 13.50
C GLY A 96 -1.67 -1.51 12.21
N LEU A 97 -1.41 -2.16 11.06
CA LEU A 97 -2.07 -1.81 9.80
C LEU A 97 -3.55 -2.19 9.78
N TYR A 98 -3.92 -3.33 10.39
CA TYR A 98 -5.33 -3.70 10.56
C TYR A 98 -6.06 -2.71 11.47
N GLU A 99 -5.41 -2.27 12.55
CA GLU A 99 -5.98 -1.28 13.46
C GLU A 99 -6.17 0.08 12.77
N LEU A 100 -5.18 0.53 12.00
CA LEU A 100 -5.26 1.74 11.19
C LEU A 100 -6.34 1.64 10.11
N GLN A 101 -6.40 0.53 9.37
CA GLN A 101 -7.40 0.30 8.33
C GLN A 101 -8.81 0.29 8.94
N GLY A 102 -9.03 -0.41 10.05
CA GLY A 102 -10.32 -0.43 10.74
C GLY A 102 -10.72 0.95 11.29
N ALA A 103 -9.79 1.70 11.86
CA ALA A 103 -10.04 3.06 12.35
C ALA A 103 -10.42 4.02 11.22
N LEU A 104 -9.67 4.00 10.13
CA LEU A 104 -9.95 4.82 8.94
C LEU A 104 -11.29 4.41 8.30
N GLY A 105 -11.55 3.12 8.15
CA GLY A 105 -12.79 2.59 7.57
C GLY A 105 -14.04 3.07 8.31
N ARG A 106 -14.01 3.13 9.65
CA ARG A 106 -15.12 3.70 10.45
C ARG A 106 -15.36 5.18 10.14
N GLN A 107 -14.29 5.98 10.03
CA GLN A 107 -14.42 7.41 9.71
C GLN A 107 -14.89 7.63 8.27
N LEU A 108 -14.40 6.83 7.32
CA LEU A 108 -14.87 6.85 5.93
C LEU A 108 -16.37 6.54 5.85
N ALA A 109 -16.83 5.53 6.59
CA ALA A 109 -18.24 5.17 6.66
C ALA A 109 -19.10 6.33 7.22
N HIS A 110 -18.65 7.02 8.27
CA HIS A 110 -19.33 8.23 8.78
C HIS A 110 -19.38 9.38 7.76
N ALA A 111 -18.40 9.46 6.87
CA ALA A 111 -18.38 10.40 5.76
C ALA A 111 -19.19 9.93 4.53
N GLY A 112 -19.85 8.77 4.59
CA GLY A 112 -20.60 8.19 3.48
C GLY A 112 -19.71 7.72 2.33
N ILE A 113 -18.51 7.20 2.66
CA ILE A 113 -17.57 6.60 1.72
C ILE A 113 -17.43 5.12 2.08
N ALA A 114 -17.72 4.23 1.13
CA ALA A 114 -17.49 2.82 1.30
C ALA A 114 -15.99 2.52 1.22
N GLY A 115 -15.46 1.84 2.24
CA GLY A 115 -14.10 1.28 2.22
C GLY A 115 -14.12 -0.22 1.94
N ASP A 116 -12.93 -0.79 1.71
CA ASP A 116 -12.77 -2.24 1.54
C ASP A 116 -13.18 -3.04 2.78
N ALA A 117 -13.99 -4.09 2.58
CA ALA A 117 -14.45 -4.99 3.63
C ALA A 117 -13.43 -6.10 3.99
N GLN A 118 -12.57 -6.46 3.04
CA GLN A 118 -11.49 -7.43 3.24
C GLN A 118 -10.16 -6.68 3.18
N TYR A 119 -9.26 -7.02 4.10
CA TYR A 119 -7.96 -6.38 4.17
C TYR A 119 -6.84 -7.41 4.33
N THR A 120 -5.82 -7.27 3.49
CA THR A 120 -4.58 -8.05 3.57
C THR A 120 -3.43 -7.06 3.38
N PRO A 121 -2.75 -6.64 4.44
CA PRO A 121 -1.60 -5.75 4.35
C PRO A 121 -0.55 -6.30 3.38
N HIS A 122 -0.25 -5.52 2.34
CA HIS A 122 0.80 -5.87 1.40
C HIS A 122 1.40 -4.62 0.77
N MET A 123 2.67 -4.71 0.37
CA MET A 123 3.34 -3.71 -0.46
C MET A 123 3.69 -4.36 -1.79
N THR A 124 3.12 -3.86 -2.89
CA THR A 124 3.52 -4.30 -4.23
C THR A 124 4.92 -3.78 -4.54
N LEU A 125 5.84 -4.67 -4.92
CA LEU A 125 7.20 -4.33 -5.30
C LEU A 125 7.35 -4.19 -6.81
N LEU A 126 6.76 -5.12 -7.55
CA LEU A 126 6.89 -5.23 -8.99
C LEU A 126 5.70 -5.98 -9.59
N TYR A 127 5.49 -5.82 -10.89
CA TYR A 127 4.59 -6.71 -11.66
C TYR A 127 5.42 -7.66 -12.51
N CYS A 128 5.12 -8.95 -12.40
CA CYS A 128 5.84 -10.03 -13.07
C CYS A 128 4.92 -10.91 -13.93
N ASN A 129 5.53 -11.71 -14.79
CA ASN A 129 4.86 -12.64 -15.71
C ASN A 129 4.86 -14.11 -15.19
N GLN A 130 5.46 -14.36 -14.02
CA GLN A 130 5.51 -15.67 -13.39
C GLN A 130 5.07 -15.62 -11.92
N SER A 131 4.48 -16.72 -11.46
CA SER A 131 4.09 -16.89 -10.05
C SER A 131 5.32 -17.12 -9.19
N LEU A 132 5.39 -16.44 -8.06
CA LEU A 132 6.38 -16.67 -7.02
C LEU A 132 5.65 -17.25 -5.79
N PRO A 133 5.89 -18.52 -5.42
CA PRO A 133 5.39 -19.06 -4.17
C PRO A 133 5.85 -18.21 -2.98
N GLN A 134 4.98 -18.07 -1.98
CA GLN A 134 5.33 -17.31 -0.79
C GLN A 134 6.56 -17.92 -0.10
N ARG A 135 7.57 -17.10 0.15
CA ARG A 135 8.79 -17.48 0.87
C ARG A 135 9.23 -16.38 1.82
N ARG A 136 10.06 -16.74 2.80
CA ARG A 136 10.72 -15.75 3.66
C ARG A 136 11.71 -14.92 2.84
N CYS A 137 11.85 -13.64 3.19
CA CYS A 137 12.86 -12.72 2.68
C CYS A 137 13.47 -11.93 3.83
N ASP A 138 14.47 -11.10 3.52
CA ASP A 138 14.96 -10.12 4.50
C ASP A 138 13.81 -9.22 4.93
N ALA A 139 13.65 -9.08 6.24
CA ALA A 139 12.53 -8.35 6.83
C ALA A 139 12.63 -6.85 6.51
N LEU A 140 11.55 -6.31 5.94
CA LEU A 140 11.36 -4.88 5.80
C LEU A 140 10.54 -4.37 7.00
N ALA A 141 11.22 -3.73 7.95
CA ALA A 141 10.59 -3.11 9.11
C ALA A 141 10.76 -1.58 9.11
N TRP A 142 9.75 -0.88 9.63
CA TRP A 142 9.79 0.56 9.92
C TRP A 142 8.68 0.97 10.89
N THR A 143 8.77 2.17 11.45
CA THR A 143 7.68 2.78 12.23
C THR A 143 6.75 3.55 11.29
N VAL A 144 5.47 3.17 11.25
CA VAL A 144 4.42 3.94 10.58
C VAL A 144 4.09 5.13 11.46
N ARG A 145 4.37 6.34 10.95
CA ARG A 145 4.13 7.61 11.65
C ARG A 145 3.04 8.45 11.02
N GLU A 146 2.58 8.07 9.84
CA GLU A 146 1.65 8.85 9.04
C GLU A 146 1.01 7.99 7.96
N PHE A 147 -0.11 8.47 7.43
CA PHE A 147 -0.78 7.91 6.26
C PHE A 147 -1.25 9.04 5.33
N ALA A 148 -1.56 8.70 4.09
CA ALA A 148 -1.84 9.68 3.05
C ALA A 148 -3.02 9.26 2.16
N LEU A 149 -3.74 10.25 1.67
CA LEU A 149 -4.73 10.11 0.61
C LEU A 149 -4.02 10.34 -0.72
N VAL A 150 -4.10 9.36 -1.62
CA VAL A 150 -3.36 9.37 -2.88
C VAL A 150 -4.34 9.29 -4.05
N ARG A 151 -4.23 10.23 -4.98
CA ARG A 151 -4.87 10.15 -6.29
C ARG A 151 -3.93 9.44 -7.26
N SER A 152 -4.37 8.29 -7.76
CA SER A 152 -3.68 7.54 -8.81
C SER A 152 -4.20 7.92 -10.20
N PHE A 153 -3.33 8.37 -11.09
CA PHE A 153 -3.68 8.62 -12.49
C PHE A 153 -3.49 7.34 -13.31
N LEU A 154 -4.61 6.68 -13.61
CA LEU A 154 -4.63 5.40 -14.33
C LEU A 154 -3.88 5.50 -15.67
N GLY A 155 -3.04 4.51 -15.96
CA GLY A 155 -2.21 4.45 -17.16
C GLY A 155 -0.98 5.38 -17.16
N GLN A 156 -0.87 6.31 -16.22
CA GLN A 156 0.22 7.32 -16.20
C GLN A 156 1.32 7.02 -15.20
N SER A 157 1.18 5.97 -14.38
CA SER A 157 2.14 5.65 -13.30
C SER A 157 2.45 6.85 -12.40
N ARG A 158 1.48 7.75 -12.20
CA ARG A 158 1.64 8.99 -11.46
C ARG A 158 0.71 9.00 -10.25
N TYR A 159 1.27 9.32 -9.10
CA TYR A 159 0.54 9.55 -7.85
C TYR A 159 0.60 11.03 -7.47
N GLN A 160 -0.49 11.54 -6.94
CA GLN A 160 -0.57 12.85 -6.30
C GLN A 160 -1.07 12.65 -4.87
N ILE A 161 -0.34 13.22 -3.91
CA ILE A 161 -0.75 13.23 -2.51
C ILE A 161 -1.77 14.36 -2.35
N GLU A 162 -2.98 14.01 -1.94
CA GLU A 162 -4.08 14.96 -1.68
C GLU A 162 -4.09 15.43 -0.22
N GLY A 163 -3.51 14.64 0.67
CA GLY A 163 -3.41 14.93 2.10
C GLY A 163 -2.57 13.88 2.82
N GLN A 164 -2.01 14.27 3.96
CA GLN A 164 -1.13 13.45 4.77
C GLN A 164 -1.36 13.78 6.25
N TRP A 165 -1.49 12.75 7.07
CA TRP A 165 -1.87 12.87 8.48
C TRP A 165 -0.92 12.06 9.34
N ALA A 166 -0.36 12.73 10.35
CA ALA A 166 0.47 12.08 11.35
C ALA A 166 -0.38 11.20 12.28
N LEU A 167 0.19 10.06 12.66
CA LEU A 167 -0.22 9.27 13.81
C LEU A 167 0.39 9.91 15.07
N ARG A 168 -0.22 9.65 16.22
CA ARG A 168 0.16 10.25 17.51
C ARG A 168 1.45 9.66 18.08
#